data_AF-A0A3P8TMV8-F1
#
_entry.id   AF-A0A3P8TMV8-F1
#
_cell.length_a   1.000
_cell.length_b   1.000
_cell.length_c   1.000
_cell.angle_alpha   90.00
_cell.angle_beta   90.00
_cell.angle_gamma   90.00
#
_symmetry.space_group_name_H-M   'P 1'
#
loop_
_entity.id
_entity.type
_entity.pdbx_description
1 polymer ?
#
loop_
_entity_poly.entity_id
_entity_poly.type
_entity_poly.pdbx_seq_one_letter_code
_entity_poly.pdbx_strand_id
1 'polypeptide(L)' 'GEVYVEFLPPNTTSLIQCMDQGVIHAFKALYTRNALQNLVEALDSDEGVSLKAYWHDYTLASCLLNI' A
#
# COMPACT_ATOMS: atom_id res chain seq x y z
N GLY A 1 0.00 -47.50 -2.13
CA GLY A 1 -0.42 -46.58 -1.06
C GLY A 1 -1.02 -45.38 -1.72
N GLU A 2 -2.25 -45.03 -1.35
CA GLU A 2 -2.91 -43.84 -1.89
C GLU A 2 -2.31 -42.58 -1.26
N VAL A 3 -2.07 -41.56 -2.08
CA VAL A 3 -1.57 -40.26 -1.64
C VAL A 3 -2.76 -39.28 -1.66
N TYR A 4 -3.08 -38.72 -0.50
CA TYR A 4 -4.08 -37.67 -0.38
C TYR A 4 -3.39 -36.31 -0.39
N VAL A 5 -3.91 -35.41 -1.22
CA VAL A 5 -3.48 -34.02 -1.32
C VAL A 5 -4.61 -33.14 -0.77
N GLU A 6 -4.38 -32.51 0.37
CA GLU A 6 -5.29 -31.51 0.93
C GLU A 6 -4.84 -30.10 0.55
N PHE A 7 -5.77 -29.29 0.05
CA PHE A 7 -5.55 -27.87 -0.16
C PHE A 7 -5.84 -27.13 1.15
N LEU A 8 -4.85 -26.38 1.64
CA LEU A 8 -5.07 -25.48 2.78
C LEU A 8 -6.04 -24.36 2.39
N PRO A 9 -6.87 -23.87 3.33
CA PRO A 9 -7.77 -22.76 3.09
C PRO A 9 -6.99 -21.51 2.60
N PRO A 10 -7.68 -20.58 1.91
CA PRO A 10 -7.05 -19.39 1.35
C PRO A 10 -6.16 -18.70 2.38
N ASN A 11 -4.93 -18.38 1.98
CA ASN A 11 -3.88 -17.92 2.87
C ASN A 11 -4.35 -16.64 3.60
N THR A 12 -4.83 -16.81 4.83
CA THR A 12 -5.22 -15.75 5.78
C THR A 12 -3.98 -15.28 6.56
N THR A 13 -2.82 -15.34 5.92
CA THR A 13 -1.50 -15.12 6.52
C THR A 13 -1.44 -13.77 7.19
N SER A 14 -1.94 -12.71 6.55
CA SER A 14 -1.97 -11.37 7.14
C SER A 14 -2.89 -11.22 8.35
N LEU A 15 -3.90 -12.10 8.51
CA LEU A 15 -4.79 -12.13 9.68
C LEU A 15 -4.19 -12.93 10.86
N ILE A 16 -3.42 -13.97 10.56
CA ILE A 16 -2.87 -14.90 11.57
C ILE A 16 -1.44 -14.52 11.95
N GLN A 17 -0.68 -13.92 11.05
CA GLN A 17 0.72 -13.55 11.25
C GLN A 17 0.84 -12.05 11.56
N CYS A 18 1.08 -11.74 12.83
CA CYS A 18 1.31 -10.37 13.31
C CYS A 18 2.46 -9.66 12.57
N MET A 19 3.44 -10.42 12.08
CA MET A 19 4.58 -9.88 11.32
C MET A 19 4.12 -9.25 9.99
N ASP A 20 3.32 -9.96 9.20
CA ASP A 20 2.76 -9.45 7.95
C ASP A 20 1.88 -8.23 8.20
N GLN A 21 1.09 -8.25 9.27
CA GLN A 21 0.26 -7.12 9.64
C GLN A 21 1.11 -5.88 9.98
N GLY A 22 2.21 -6.06 10.71
CA GLY A 22 3.16 -4.99 11.02
C GLY A 22 3.85 -4.42 9.78
N VAL A 23 4.32 -5.29 8.88
CA VAL A 23 4.95 -4.89 7.61
C VAL A 23 3.96 -4.15 6.72
N ILE A 24 2.73 -4.66 6.56
CA ILE A 24 1.67 -4.00 5.78
C ILE A 24 1.31 -2.65 6.40
N HIS A 25 1.22 -2.57 7.74
CA HIS A 25 0.92 -1.33 8.43
C HIS A 25 2.01 -0.28 8.22
N ALA A 26 3.28 -0.65 8.42
CA ALA A 26 4.42 0.22 8.22
C ALA A 26 4.51 0.70 6.76
N PHE A 27 4.35 -0.21 5.80
CA PHE A 27 4.31 0.10 4.38
C PHE A 27 3.22 1.14 4.06
N LYS A 28 2.00 0.92 4.58
CA LYS A 28 0.87 1.85 4.40
C LYS A 28 1.13 3.22 4.99
N ALA A 29 1.70 3.27 6.19
CA ALA A 29 2.04 4.53 6.84
C ALA A 29 3.08 5.32 6.04
N LEU A 30 4.12 4.65 5.54
CA LEU A 30 5.22 5.27 4.78
C LEU A 30 4.73 5.88 3.47
N TYR A 31 4.10 5.10 2.58
CA TYR A 31 3.68 5.66 1.29
C TYR A 31 2.60 6.74 1.47
N THR A 32 1.73 6.62 2.49
CA THR A 32 0.70 7.64 2.75
C THR A 32 1.33 8.95 3.20
N ARG A 33 2.31 8.89 4.10
CA ARG A 33 3.05 10.07 4.56
C ARG A 33 3.75 10.76 3.38
N ASN A 34 4.49 10.01 2.58
CA ASN A 34 5.26 10.57 1.47
C ASN A 34 4.34 11.12 0.37
N ALA A 35 3.23 10.43 0.05
CA ALA A 35 2.24 10.93 -0.90
C ALA A 35 1.57 12.25 -0.45
N LEU A 36 1.27 12.40 0.85
CA LEU A 36 0.74 13.65 1.38
C LEU A 36 1.78 14.77 1.38
N GLN A 37 3.05 14.47 1.65
CA GLN A 37 4.12 15.46 1.57
C GLN A 37 4.29 15.98 0.14
N ASN A 38 4.37 15.09 -0.84
CA ASN A 38 4.47 15.46 -2.26
C ASN A 38 3.29 16.34 -2.70
N LEU A 39 2.09 16.06 -2.20
CA LEU A 39 0.90 16.86 -2.51
C LEU A 39 1.00 18.27 -1.92
N VAL A 40 1.46 18.41 -0.67
CA VAL A 40 1.65 19.73 -0.05
C VAL A 40 2.69 20.53 -0.82
N GLU A 41 3.81 19.91 -1.20
CA GLU A 41 4.85 20.57 -2.00
C GLU A 41 4.33 21.01 -3.38
N ALA A 42 3.50 20.20 -4.03
CA ALA A 42 2.91 20.56 -5.32
C ALA A 42 1.87 21.70 -5.20
N LEU A 43 1.12 21.74 -4.10
CA LEU A 43 0.20 22.84 -3.79
C LEU A 43 0.95 24.15 -3.53
N ASP A 44 2.07 24.09 -2.80
CA ASP A 44 2.93 25.24 -2.53
C ASP A 44 3.65 25.73 -3.81
N SER A 45 3.87 24.84 -4.78
CA SER A 45 4.51 25.14 -6.06
C SER A 45 3.54 25.72 -7.12
N ASP A 46 2.30 26.04 -6.74
CA ASP A 46 1.23 26.56 -7.62
C ASP A 46 0.93 25.65 -8.83
N GLU A 47 1.24 24.35 -8.73
CA GLU A 47 0.97 23.36 -9.79
C GLU A 47 -0.53 23.03 -9.95
N GLY A 48 -1.40 23.61 -9.11
CA GLY A 48 -2.84 23.43 -9.21
C GLY A 48 -3.31 21.98 -9.00
N VAL A 49 -2.58 21.20 -8.19
CA VAL A 49 -2.84 19.76 -8.03
C VAL A 49 -4.11 19.52 -7.23
N SER A 50 -5.05 18.77 -7.82
CA SER A 50 -6.25 18.29 -7.13
C SER A 50 -5.96 16.97 -6.41
N LEU A 51 -6.14 16.94 -5.09
CA LEU A 51 -6.03 15.72 -4.28
C LEU A 51 -6.88 14.57 -4.85
N LYS A 52 -8.08 14.88 -5.34
CA LYS A 52 -9.00 13.88 -5.90
C LYS A 52 -8.46 13.28 -7.19
N ALA A 53 -7.85 14.10 -8.06
CA ALA A 53 -7.24 13.62 -9.30
C ALA A 53 -5.97 12.81 -9.00
N TYR A 54 -5.11 13.33 -8.13
CA TYR A 54 -3.90 12.63 -7.67
C TYR A 54 -4.23 11.23 -7.13
N TRP A 55 -5.26 11.11 -6.29
CA TRP A 55 -5.63 9.82 -5.70
C TRP A 55 -6.33 8.88 -6.67
N HIS A 56 -7.01 9.40 -7.68
CA HIS A 56 -7.57 8.59 -8.75
C HIS A 56 -6.47 7.93 -9.61
N ASP A 57 -5.37 8.64 -9.84
CA ASP A 57 -4.27 8.17 -10.69
C ASP A 57 -3.17 7.43 -9.90
N TYR A 58 -3.29 7.36 -8.58
CA TYR A 58 -2.31 6.72 -7.72
C TYR A 58 -2.40 5.20 -7.77
N THR A 59 -1.29 4.54 -8.11
CA THR A 59 -1.24 3.09 -8.29
C THR A 59 -0.35 2.40 -7.26
N LEU A 60 -0.38 1.08 -7.24
CA LEU A 60 0.52 0.28 -6.40
C LEU A 60 2.00 0.48 -6.78
N ALA A 61 2.29 0.76 -8.06
CA ALA A 61 3.63 1.16 -8.49
C ALA A 61 4.02 2.52 -7.90
N SER A 62 3.09 3.48 -7.86
CA SER A 62 3.28 4.76 -7.17
C SER A 62 3.56 4.56 -5.67
N CYS A 63 2.88 3.61 -5.01
CA CYS A 63 3.20 3.23 -3.63
C CYS A 63 4.66 2.81 -3.48
N LEU A 64 5.15 1.93 -4.35
CA LEU A 64 6.51 1.37 -4.29
C LEU A 64 7.60 2.42 -4.50
N LEU A 65 7.31 3.43 -5.32
CA LEU A 65 8.22 4.57 -5.57
C LEU A 65 8.22 5.59 -4.43
N ASN A 66 7.21 5.54 -3.54
CA ASN A 66 7.00 6.49 -2.45
C ASN A 66 7.34 5.90 -1.07
N ILE A 67 8.16 4.85 -0.97
CA ILE A 67 8.59 4.26 0.31
C ILE A 67 9.98 4.75 0.67
#